data_AF-A0A368KMP0-F1
#
_entry.id   AF-A0A368KMP0-F1
#
_cell.length_a   1.000
_cell.length_b   1.000
_cell.length_c   1.000
_cell.angle_alpha   90.00
_cell.angle_beta   90.00
_cell.angle_gamma   90.00
#
_symmetry.space_group_name_H-M   'P 1'
#
loop_
_entity.id
_entity.type
_entity.pdbx_description
1 polymer ?
#
loop_
_entity_poly.entity_id
_entity_poly.type
_entity_poly.pdbx_seq_one_letter_code
_entity_poly.pdbx_strand_id
1 'polypeptide(L)'
;MGRDSLKQASSRDRLLHNRAGDAELLITRGQASFRIRHIESSVYMLGSGSECDLVLGDDQFPELYAYILRTNEGYQIRCLDAEPVLTVNAEDTLLCRLNNGDRIRCGPYEFRFHQAAASSSRPAEAKKLSPAAQAKTNWVATDGQGQTGVAAVRRLIHDIQAKVGNSGWQTSQHRRSA
;
A
#
# COMPACT_ATOMS: atom_id res chain seq x y z
N MET A 1 -27.23 20.21 36.22
CA MET A 1 -25.88 20.80 36.25
C MET A 1 -24.94 19.72 36.78
N GLY A 2 -23.90 19.23 36.14
CA GLY A 2 -23.35 19.43 34.81
C GLY A 2 -22.85 18.07 34.28
N ARG A 3 -22.96 17.89 32.97
CA ARG A 3 -22.51 16.70 32.24
C ARG A 3 -21.06 16.96 31.84
N ASP A 4 -20.10 16.48 32.61
CA ASP A 4 -18.69 16.59 32.22
C ASP A 4 -17.95 15.34 32.67
N SER A 5 -17.73 14.41 31.74
CA SER A 5 -16.56 13.52 31.70
C SER A 5 -16.60 12.61 30.45
N LEU A 6 -16.72 13.21 29.27
CA LEU A 6 -16.45 12.56 27.99
C LEU A 6 -15.02 12.92 27.57
N LYS A 7 -14.00 12.32 28.20
CA LYS A 7 -12.59 12.41 27.76
C LYS A 7 -11.78 11.15 28.07
N GLN A 8 -12.23 9.99 27.58
CA GLN A 8 -11.45 8.73 27.64
C GLN A 8 -11.33 8.02 26.28
N ALA A 9 -11.35 8.77 25.18
CA ALA A 9 -11.18 8.23 23.84
C ALA A 9 -10.05 8.93 23.08
N SER A 10 -8.80 8.87 23.58
CA SER A 10 -7.64 9.27 22.76
C SER A 10 -6.28 8.79 23.29
N SER A 11 -6.22 7.62 23.95
CA SER A 11 -4.96 7.13 24.53
C SER A 11 -4.63 5.68 24.20
N ARG A 12 -5.44 5.01 23.38
CA ARG A 12 -5.24 3.59 23.00
C ARG A 12 -4.58 3.37 21.63
N ASP A 13 -4.47 4.39 20.79
CA ASP A 13 -3.86 4.25 19.45
C ASP A 13 -2.33 4.42 19.41
N ARG A 14 -1.72 4.84 20.53
CA ARG A 14 -0.30 5.22 20.58
C ARG A 14 0.68 4.10 20.95
N LEU A 15 0.25 2.85 21.10
CA LEU A 15 1.10 1.79 21.67
C LEU A 15 1.28 0.52 20.81
N LEU A 16 0.91 0.50 19.53
CA LEU A 16 1.15 -0.69 18.66
C LEU A 16 1.89 -0.42 17.34
N HIS A 17 2.37 0.80 17.09
CA HIS A 17 3.20 1.07 15.91
C HIS A 17 4.67 0.80 16.24
N ASN A 18 5.05 -0.46 16.14
CA ASN A 18 6.42 -0.93 16.26
C ASN A 18 7.34 -0.06 15.36
N ARG A 19 8.26 0.68 15.99
CA ARG A 19 9.25 1.63 15.40
C ARG A 19 10.31 0.95 14.51
N ALA A 20 10.04 -0.25 14.02
CA ALA A 20 10.89 -0.97 13.07
C ALA A 20 10.27 -0.87 11.67
N GLY A 21 10.80 0.06 10.87
CA GLY A 21 10.41 0.28 9.48
C GLY A 21 9.64 1.57 9.31
N ASP A 22 10.31 2.71 9.47
CA ASP A 22 9.85 3.96 8.87
C ASP A 22 10.29 3.91 7.40
N ALA A 23 9.36 4.17 6.48
CA ALA A 23 9.66 4.22 5.06
C ALA A 23 9.20 5.55 4.48
N GLU A 24 9.86 5.97 3.41
CA GLU A 24 9.55 7.20 2.70
C GLU A 24 9.69 7.04 1.19
N LEU A 25 8.92 7.84 0.46
CA LEU A 25 9.07 8.03 -0.98
C LEU A 25 9.71 9.39 -1.23
N LEU A 26 10.84 9.37 -1.92
CA LEU A 26 11.47 10.57 -2.46
C LEU A 26 11.04 10.76 -3.92
N ILE A 27 10.31 11.84 -4.20
CA ILE A 27 9.87 12.24 -5.54
C ILE A 27 11.08 12.76 -6.32
N THR A 28 11.57 11.96 -7.26
CA THR A 28 12.70 12.32 -8.15
C THR A 28 12.21 13.00 -9.43
N ARG A 29 10.99 12.69 -9.88
CA ARG A 29 10.34 13.33 -11.04
C ARG A 29 8.84 13.55 -10.78
N GLY A 30 8.34 14.72 -11.20
CA GLY A 30 6.96 15.16 -10.99
C GLY A 30 6.92 16.57 -10.39
N GLN A 31 5.74 17.20 -10.41
CA GLN A 31 5.51 18.48 -9.74
C GLN A 31 5.00 18.21 -8.32
N ALA A 32 5.78 18.61 -7.32
CA ALA A 32 5.40 18.43 -5.92
C ALA A 32 5.98 19.54 -5.04
N SER A 33 5.14 20.10 -4.16
CA SER A 33 5.56 21.13 -3.18
C SER A 33 6.53 20.59 -2.13
N PHE A 34 6.48 19.27 -1.87
CA PHE A 34 7.39 18.58 -0.98
C PHE A 34 7.82 17.28 -1.64
N ARG A 35 9.13 17.03 -1.68
CA ARG A 35 9.69 15.87 -2.38
C ARG A 35 9.71 14.60 -1.53
N ILE A 36 9.56 14.68 -0.21
CA ILE A 36 9.58 13.51 0.66
C ILE A 36 8.17 13.26 1.18
N ARG A 37 7.76 11.98 1.16
CA ARG A 37 6.47 11.49 1.65
C ARG A 37 6.70 10.32 2.58
N HIS A 38 6.34 10.47 3.85
CA HIS A 38 6.43 9.38 4.82
C HIS A 38 5.29 8.39 4.63
N ILE A 39 5.62 7.10 4.75
CA ILE A 39 4.66 5.99 4.73
C ILE A 39 4.37 5.61 6.18
N GLU A 40 3.39 6.31 6.77
CA GLU A 40 3.04 6.14 8.19
C GLU A 40 1.99 5.05 8.40
N SER A 41 1.10 4.87 7.42
CA SER A 41 -0.01 3.92 7.44
C SER A 41 0.42 2.51 6.99
N SER A 42 -0.34 1.49 7.40
CA SER A 42 -0.15 0.13 6.91
C SER A 42 -0.49 -0.02 5.42
N VAL A 43 -1.37 0.83 4.91
CA VAL A 43 -1.78 0.92 3.50
C VAL A 43 -1.59 2.37 3.08
N TYR A 44 -0.69 2.61 2.14
CA TYR A 44 -0.38 3.93 1.60
C TYR A 44 -0.84 4.01 0.15
N MET A 45 -1.82 4.86 -0.13
CA MET A 45 -2.56 4.89 -1.39
C MET A 45 -1.99 5.93 -2.36
N LEU A 46 -1.95 5.57 -3.63
CA LEU A 46 -1.52 6.40 -4.75
C LEU A 46 -2.66 6.46 -5.78
N GLY A 47 -2.98 7.65 -6.27
CA GLY A 47 -4.03 7.84 -7.28
C GLY A 47 -4.40 9.31 -7.45
N SER A 48 -5.36 9.61 -8.33
CA SER A 48 -5.84 10.98 -8.55
C SER A 48 -6.86 11.45 -7.50
N GLY A 49 -7.41 10.53 -6.70
CA GLY A 49 -8.40 10.84 -5.68
C GLY A 49 -7.80 11.60 -4.49
N SER A 50 -8.55 12.57 -3.96
CA SER A 50 -8.14 13.39 -2.80
C SER A 50 -7.90 12.60 -1.52
N GLU A 51 -8.49 11.41 -1.43
CA GLU A 51 -8.36 10.52 -0.28
C GLU A 51 -7.07 9.69 -0.32
N CYS A 52 -6.30 9.74 -1.41
CA CYS A 52 -5.01 9.05 -1.50
C CYS A 52 -3.94 9.79 -0.68
N ASP A 53 -3.06 9.02 -0.02
CA ASP A 53 -1.92 9.57 0.72
C ASP A 53 -0.91 10.29 -0.21
N LEU A 54 -0.77 9.80 -1.44
CA LEU A 54 -0.06 10.45 -2.53
C LEU A 54 -1.00 10.71 -3.70
N VAL A 55 -1.46 11.96 -3.79
CA VAL A 55 -2.29 12.43 -4.90
C VAL A 55 -1.42 12.68 -6.14
N LEU A 56 -1.73 11.98 -7.21
CA LEU A 56 -1.16 12.16 -8.55
C LEU A 56 -2.06 13.13 -9.31
N GLY A 57 -1.59 14.37 -9.50
CA GLY A 57 -2.37 15.46 -10.10
C GLY A 57 -2.53 15.37 -11.62
N ASP A 58 -2.77 14.17 -12.16
CA ASP A 58 -2.91 13.91 -13.58
C ASP A 58 -4.10 12.97 -13.83
N ASP A 59 -5.03 13.42 -14.69
CA ASP A 59 -6.31 12.76 -14.98
C ASP A 59 -6.15 11.39 -15.68
N GLN A 60 -4.95 11.06 -16.17
CA GLN A 60 -4.67 9.72 -16.70
C GLN A 60 -4.68 8.64 -15.61
N PHE A 61 -4.56 9.02 -14.34
CA PHE A 61 -4.56 8.08 -13.22
C PHE A 61 -5.97 7.84 -12.67
N PRO A 62 -6.35 6.58 -12.39
CA PRO A 62 -7.54 6.27 -11.61
C PRO A 62 -7.52 6.94 -10.22
N GLU A 63 -8.70 7.16 -9.64
CA GLU A 63 -8.84 7.74 -8.29
C GLU A 63 -8.01 6.98 -7.25
N LEU A 64 -8.02 5.65 -7.34
CA LEU A 64 -7.13 4.75 -6.62
C LEU A 64 -6.40 3.89 -7.65
N TYR A 65 -5.13 4.22 -7.88
CA TYR A 65 -4.30 3.59 -8.91
C TYR A 65 -3.45 2.44 -8.36
N ALA A 66 -2.76 2.68 -7.24
CA ALA A 66 -1.86 1.72 -6.62
C ALA A 66 -1.83 1.94 -5.11
N TYR A 67 -1.25 0.99 -4.39
CA TYR A 67 -0.97 1.16 -2.97
C TYR A 67 0.31 0.44 -2.58
N ILE A 68 0.92 0.93 -1.51
CA ILE A 68 2.00 0.26 -0.81
C ILE A 68 1.42 -0.35 0.46
N LEU A 69 1.55 -1.67 0.60
CA LEU A 69 1.17 -2.42 1.78
C LEU A 69 2.41 -2.69 2.63
N ARG A 70 2.38 -2.23 3.88
CA ARG A 70 3.32 -2.65 4.93
C ARG A 70 2.84 -3.98 5.52
N THR A 71 3.69 -4.98 5.43
CA THR A 71 3.48 -6.30 6.03
C THR A 71 4.62 -6.60 7.00
N ASN A 72 4.51 -7.70 7.75
CA ASN A 72 5.61 -8.17 8.61
C ASN A 72 6.85 -8.56 7.79
N GLU A 73 6.70 -8.83 6.50
CA GLU A 73 7.80 -9.17 5.57
C GLU A 73 8.40 -7.93 4.91
N GLY A 74 7.92 -6.72 5.22
CA GLY A 74 8.33 -5.47 4.59
C GLY A 74 7.25 -4.89 3.68
N TYR A 75 7.68 -4.14 2.67
CA TYR A 75 6.78 -3.34 1.83
C TYR A 75 6.52 -4.00 0.49
N GLN A 76 5.27 -3.95 0.04
CA GLN A 76 4.87 -4.43 -1.29
C GLN A 76 4.09 -3.32 -1.97
N ILE A 77 4.40 -3.03 -3.23
CA ILE A 77 3.57 -2.17 -4.07
C ILE A 77 2.67 -3.05 -4.94
N ARG A 78 1.40 -2.67 -5.05
CA ARG A 78 0.46 -3.30 -5.96
C ARG A 78 -0.25 -2.25 -6.80
N CYS A 79 -0.31 -2.50 -8.10
CA CYS A 79 -1.10 -1.71 -9.04
C CYS A 79 -2.47 -2.35 -9.23
N LEU A 80 -3.52 -1.53 -9.26
CA LEU A 80 -4.89 -2.00 -9.41
C LEU A 80 -5.34 -2.09 -10.87
N ASP A 81 -4.70 -1.32 -11.75
CA ASP A 81 -4.97 -1.29 -13.19
C ASP A 81 -3.66 -1.43 -13.98
N ALA A 82 -3.75 -1.93 -15.22
CA ALA A 82 -2.55 -2.15 -16.04
C ALA A 82 -1.97 -0.86 -16.63
N GLU A 83 -2.78 0.20 -16.70
CA GLU A 83 -2.42 1.50 -17.26
C GLU A 83 -2.81 2.62 -16.28
N PRO A 84 -1.98 3.67 -16.12
CA PRO A 84 -0.61 3.80 -16.63
C PRO A 84 0.32 2.70 -16.11
N VAL A 85 1.27 2.23 -16.91
CA VAL A 85 2.20 1.15 -16.48
C VAL A 85 2.99 1.53 -15.23
N LEU A 86 2.94 0.67 -14.22
CA LEU A 86 3.82 0.72 -13.05
C LEU A 86 5.09 -0.08 -13.32
N THR A 87 6.25 0.54 -13.09
CA THR A 87 7.54 -0.14 -13.16
C THR A 87 8.32 0.00 -11.87
N VAL A 88 9.03 -1.06 -11.48
CA VAL A 88 10.02 -1.05 -10.39
C VAL A 88 11.36 -1.45 -10.98
N ASN A 89 12.37 -0.59 -10.85
CA ASN A 89 13.69 -0.77 -11.44
C ASN A 89 13.65 -1.06 -12.97
N ALA A 90 12.72 -0.40 -13.66
CA ALA A 90 12.46 -0.54 -15.10
C ALA A 90 11.82 -1.86 -15.55
N GLU A 91 11.36 -2.70 -14.63
CA GLU A 91 10.53 -3.86 -14.94
C GLU A 91 9.05 -3.55 -14.69
N ASP A 92 8.20 -3.78 -15.69
CA ASP A 92 6.75 -3.66 -15.59
C ASP A 92 6.20 -4.65 -14.57
N THR A 93 5.38 -4.17 -13.64
CA THR A 93 4.85 -4.99 -12.56
C THR A 93 3.48 -4.54 -12.07
N LEU A 94 2.63 -5.50 -11.70
CA LEU A 94 1.39 -5.26 -10.98
C LEU A 94 1.53 -5.53 -9.47
N LEU A 95 2.59 -6.24 -9.07
CA LEU A 95 2.86 -6.60 -7.68
C LEU A 95 4.36 -6.84 -7.50
N CYS A 96 4.98 -6.07 -6.62
CA CYS A 96 6.42 -6.19 -6.35
C CYS A 96 6.72 -5.92 -4.87
N ARG A 97 7.71 -6.62 -4.32
CA ARG A 97 8.28 -6.27 -3.01
C ARG A 97 9.26 -5.12 -3.19
N LEU A 98 9.12 -4.09 -2.36
CA LEU A 98 10.01 -2.94 -2.36
C LEU A 98 11.18 -3.16 -1.42
N ASN A 99 12.38 -2.85 -1.90
CA ASN A 99 13.62 -2.82 -1.15
C ASN A 99 14.17 -1.40 -1.13
N ASN A 100 14.92 -1.07 -0.07
CA ASN A 100 15.54 0.24 0.08
C ASN A 100 16.38 0.60 -1.16
N GLY A 101 16.10 1.75 -1.77
CA GLY A 101 16.73 2.27 -2.97
C GLY A 101 15.97 2.00 -4.27
N ASP A 102 14.91 1.19 -4.26
CA ASP A 102 14.15 0.84 -5.46
C ASP A 102 13.56 2.08 -6.15
N ARG A 103 13.66 2.10 -7.48
CA ARG A 103 13.09 3.16 -8.32
C ARG A 103 11.71 2.75 -8.81
N ILE A 104 10.69 3.49 -8.41
CA ILE A 104 9.30 3.28 -8.82
C ILE A 104 8.95 4.34 -9.86
N ARG A 105 8.36 3.94 -10.99
CA ARG A 105 7.89 4.88 -12.02
C ARG A 105 6.47 4.52 -12.46
N CYS A 106 5.61 5.52 -12.57
CA CYS A 106 4.29 5.42 -13.16
C CYS A 106 3.98 6.70 -13.94
N GLY A 107 3.67 6.57 -15.24
CA GLY A 107 3.47 7.72 -16.13
C GLY A 107 4.60 8.77 -16.05
N PRO A 108 4.29 10.06 -15.80
CA PRO A 108 5.29 11.13 -15.70
C PRO A 108 6.01 11.19 -14.34
N TYR A 109 5.63 10.36 -13.37
CA TYR A 109 6.14 10.40 -12.00
C TYR A 109 7.23 9.37 -11.75
N GLU A 110 8.22 9.74 -10.94
CA GLU A 110 9.28 8.84 -10.48
C GLU A 110 9.58 9.07 -9.00
N PHE A 111 9.77 7.95 -8.29
CA PHE A 111 10.02 7.91 -6.87
C PHE A 111 11.20 6.99 -6.55
N ARG A 112 11.93 7.32 -5.49
CA ARG A 112 12.84 6.37 -4.81
C ARG A 112 12.25 5.96 -3.48
N PHE A 113 12.16 4.66 -3.27
CA PHE A 113 11.72 4.09 -2.01
C PHE A 113 12.90 4.00 -1.04
N HIS A 114 12.73 4.54 0.16
CA HIS A 114 13.69 4.42 1.24
C HIS A 114 13.05 3.75 2.44
N GLN A 115 13.76 2.80 3.03
CA GLN A 115 13.35 2.14 4.27
C GLN A 115 14.45 2.34 5.30
N ALA A 116 14.11 2.86 6.47
CA ALA A 116 15.02 2.91 7.60
C ALA A 116 15.44 1.47 7.92
N ALA A 117 16.75 1.22 7.95
CA ALA A 117 17.27 -0.10 8.26
C ALA A 117 16.75 -0.52 9.65
N ALA A 118 15.86 -1.51 9.68
CA ALA A 118 15.61 -2.24 10.90
C ALA A 118 16.95 -2.86 11.29
N SER A 119 17.49 -2.48 12.45
CA SER A 119 18.71 -3.07 13.00
C SER A 119 18.60 -4.60 12.93
N SER A 120 19.40 -5.18 12.04
CA SER A 120 19.23 -6.51 11.47
C SER A 120 19.68 -7.61 12.40
N SER A 121 18.96 -8.74 12.42
CA SER A 121 19.59 -10.05 12.60
C SER A 121 19.18 -11.02 11.48
N ARG A 122 20.19 -11.28 10.63
CA ARG A 122 20.43 -12.43 9.74
C ARG A 122 19.82 -12.44 8.32
N PRO A 123 20.66 -12.67 7.28
CA PRO A 123 20.22 -12.75 5.89
C PRO A 123 19.71 -14.16 5.54
N ALA A 124 18.61 -14.25 4.80
CA ALA A 124 18.17 -15.47 4.14
C ALA A 124 18.11 -15.21 2.63
N GLU A 125 18.85 -16.04 1.89
CA GLU A 125 19.04 -16.02 0.44
C GLU A 125 17.72 -16.03 -0.34
N ALA A 126 17.65 -15.14 -1.34
CA ALA A 126 16.53 -14.98 -2.25
C ALA A 126 16.58 -16.03 -3.35
N LYS A 127 15.60 -16.93 -3.40
CA LYS A 127 15.27 -17.71 -4.60
C LYS A 127 14.16 -17.00 -5.36
N LYS A 128 14.52 -16.38 -6.49
CA LYS A 128 13.59 -15.87 -7.51
C LYS A 128 12.63 -16.99 -7.94
N LEU A 129 11.32 -16.73 -7.86
CA LEU A 129 10.30 -17.49 -8.56
C LEU A 129 9.32 -16.51 -9.20
N SER A 130 9.43 -16.37 -10.52
CA SER A 130 8.34 -15.94 -11.40
C SER A 130 7.18 -16.94 -11.26
N PRO A 131 5.93 -16.53 -11.54
CA PRO A 131 5.40 -16.93 -12.84
C PRO A 131 4.43 -15.92 -13.49
N ALA A 132 4.41 -16.03 -14.81
CA ALA A 132 3.40 -15.50 -15.72
C ALA A 132 2.02 -16.12 -15.48
N ALA A 133 0.97 -15.35 -15.74
CA ALA A 133 -0.27 -15.83 -16.38
C ALA A 133 -1.14 -14.63 -16.78
N GLN A 134 -1.17 -14.35 -18.08
CA GLN A 134 -2.13 -13.47 -18.73
C GLN A 134 -3.53 -14.08 -18.62
N ALA A 135 -4.54 -13.25 -18.36
CA ALA A 135 -5.93 -13.60 -18.64
C ALA A 135 -6.67 -12.37 -19.17
N LYS A 136 -7.08 -12.46 -20.44
CA LYS A 136 -7.98 -11.53 -21.12
C LYS A 136 -9.40 -11.75 -20.61
N THR A 137 -10.12 -10.67 -20.34
CA THR A 137 -11.59 -10.68 -20.42
C THR A 137 -12.08 -9.35 -20.94
N ASN A 138 -12.70 -9.38 -22.13
CA ASN A 138 -13.51 -8.29 -22.66
C ASN A 138 -14.79 -8.18 -21.85
N TRP A 139 -15.09 -7.01 -21.29
CA TRP A 139 -16.44 -6.58 -20.92
C TRP A 139 -16.57 -5.07 -21.17
N VAL A 140 -17.65 -4.71 -21.87
CA VAL A 140 -18.07 -3.34 -22.20
C VAL A 140 -19.07 -2.90 -21.12
N ALA A 141 -18.90 -1.69 -20.56
CA ALA A 141 -19.89 -1.07 -19.68
C ALA A 141 -20.05 0.43 -20.01
N THR A 142 -21.28 0.77 -20.34
CA THR A 142 -21.77 2.08 -20.77
C THR A 142 -22.22 2.93 -19.60
N ASP A 143 -21.28 3.65 -18.98
CA ASP A 143 -21.39 4.85 -18.12
C ASP A 143 -20.16 4.94 -17.19
N GLY A 144 -19.00 5.14 -17.85
CA GLY A 144 -17.71 4.55 -17.48
C GLY A 144 -16.83 5.21 -16.41
N GLN A 145 -17.35 5.70 -15.28
CA GLN A 145 -16.47 6.19 -14.19
C GLN A 145 -16.77 5.58 -12.81
N GLY A 146 -18.03 5.35 -12.44
CA GLY A 146 -18.39 4.92 -11.07
C GLY A 146 -18.11 3.44 -10.75
N GLN A 147 -18.19 2.54 -11.73
CA GLN A 147 -17.96 1.11 -11.51
C GLN A 147 -16.48 0.77 -11.32
N THR A 148 -15.59 1.58 -11.90
CA THR A 148 -14.13 1.42 -11.84
C THR A 148 -13.63 1.62 -10.40
N GLY A 149 -14.10 2.67 -9.72
CA GLY A 149 -13.74 2.94 -8.33
C GLY A 149 -14.18 1.83 -7.37
N VAL A 150 -15.43 1.37 -7.49
CA VAL A 150 -15.93 0.25 -6.66
C VAL A 150 -15.14 -1.04 -6.90
N ALA A 151 -14.76 -1.32 -8.15
CA ALA A 151 -13.94 -2.48 -8.47
C ALA A 151 -12.52 -2.36 -7.88
N ALA A 152 -11.89 -1.19 -7.97
CA ALA A 152 -10.58 -0.91 -7.39
C ALA A 152 -10.59 -1.10 -5.86
N VAL A 153 -11.60 -0.56 -5.18
CA VAL A 153 -11.77 -0.72 -3.73
C VAL A 153 -11.98 -2.19 -3.36
N ARG A 154 -12.82 -2.93 -4.10
CA ARG A 154 -13.01 -4.38 -3.86
C ARG A 154 -11.72 -5.18 -4.03
N ARG A 155 -10.91 -4.86 -5.05
CA ARG A 155 -9.59 -5.48 -5.26
C ARG A 155 -8.64 -5.19 -4.09
N LEU A 156 -8.60 -3.94 -3.63
CA LEU A 156 -7.79 -3.52 -2.47
C LEU A 156 -8.21 -4.29 -1.21
N ILE A 157 -9.51 -4.26 -0.86
CA ILE A 157 -10.02 -4.93 0.34
C ILE A 157 -9.69 -6.43 0.31
N HIS A 158 -9.91 -7.08 -0.84
CA HIS A 158 -9.61 -8.50 -0.99
C HIS A 158 -8.12 -8.81 -0.77
N ASP A 159 -7.21 -8.00 -1.32
CA ASP A 159 -5.78 -8.20 -1.10
C ASP A 159 -5.36 -7.96 0.36
N ILE A 160 -5.84 -6.89 0.98
CA ILE A 160 -5.58 -6.62 2.40
C ILE A 160 -6.05 -7.81 3.24
N GLN A 161 -7.26 -8.32 3.00
CA GLN A 161 -7.79 -9.46 3.73
C GLN A 161 -6.93 -10.73 3.52
N ALA A 162 -6.46 -10.98 2.29
CA ALA A 162 -5.61 -12.12 1.99
C ALA A 162 -4.23 -12.02 2.67
N LYS A 163 -3.65 -10.83 2.76
CA LYS A 163 -2.32 -10.59 3.34
C LYS A 163 -2.33 -10.47 4.87
N VAL A 164 -3.36 -9.84 5.42
CA VAL A 164 -3.54 -9.70 6.88
C VAL A 164 -4.08 -10.99 7.49
N GLY A 165 -4.99 -11.69 6.81
CA GLY A 165 -5.64 -12.92 7.28
C GLY A 165 -4.70 -14.12 7.42
N ASN A 166 -3.51 -14.08 6.83
CA ASN A 166 -2.49 -15.13 6.98
C ASN A 166 -1.57 -14.90 8.20
N SER A 167 -1.76 -13.79 8.93
CA SER A 167 -1.17 -13.61 10.26
C SER A 167 -2.12 -14.21 11.28
N GLY A 168 -1.76 -15.38 11.81
CA GLY A 168 -2.57 -16.18 12.72
C GLY A 168 -3.16 -15.39 13.89
N TRP A 169 -4.43 -15.01 13.76
CA TRP A 169 -5.31 -14.86 14.90
C TRP A 169 -5.84 -16.24 15.25
N GLN A 170 -4.97 -17.11 15.77
CA GLN A 170 -5.43 -18.16 16.67
C GLN A 170 -5.99 -17.44 17.88
N THR A 171 -7.31 -17.25 17.88
CA THR A 171 -8.08 -16.87 19.05
C THR A 171 -7.72 -17.84 20.16
N SER A 172 -6.86 -17.38 21.06
CA SER A 172 -6.61 -18.05 22.33
C SER A 172 -7.92 -17.99 23.11
N GLN A 173 -8.77 -19.00 22.92
CA GLN A 173 -9.86 -19.29 23.83
C GLN A 173 -9.28 -19.80 25.15
N HIS A 174 -8.76 -18.89 25.95
CA HIS A 174 -8.72 -19.06 27.39
C HIS A 174 -10.01 -18.48 27.97
N ARG A 175 -10.93 -19.35 28.40
CA ARG A 175 -11.23 -19.52 29.84
C ARG A 175 -12.48 -20.38 30.09
N ARG A 176 -12.23 -21.42 30.89
CA ARG A 176 -12.95 -21.85 32.10
C ARG A 176 -14.31 -22.53 31.94
N SER A 177 -14.37 -23.76 32.43
CA SER A 177 -15.09 -24.24 33.64
C SER A 177 -15.06 -25.78 33.56
N ALA A 178 -14.81 -26.59 34.58
CA ALA A 178 -14.67 -26.47 36.02
C ALA A 178 -13.78 -27.65 36.48
#